data_AF-A0A953FZ64-F1
#
_entry.id   AF-A0A953FZ64-F1
#
_cell.length_a   1.000
_cell.length_b   1.000
_cell.length_c   1.000
_cell.angle_alpha   90.00
_cell.angle_beta   90.00
_cell.angle_gamma   90.00
#
_symmetry.space_group_name_H-M   'P 1'
#
loop_
_entity.id
_entity.type
_entity.pdbx_description
1 polymer ?
#
loop_
_entity_poly.entity_id
_entity_poly.type
_entity_poly.pdbx_seq_one_letter_code
_entity_poly.pdbx_strand_id
1 'polypeptide(L)'
;MLTVGKKIALGLALTLASGSAIEASAQNLCGPVYDGALINISYECWNDAVALKVDSSKKDANGWQYTADLLGDNAGDEFEIHGIAAKETADQFCIGLNSSMPSDTGFVEATAPNGSVTWGDFFLNFGTKNFAAAHSAGELFGVRFDAKNDSGVPLGVYKHVVAKNVVIANLGPGSGDRQGYENHVYAKHGIPGYGDLPTNMTYYDYNIGLNEIQSGDFLGPIAVLSPADLAALGFNLNKYSGAFNIGFCMQKNLIIDECGVLGGDGSSCRDCGGVTCGQSQPDQCGVCGGDGSSCEICYGDDEGRRIVDQCGVCGGDGTSCLDCALTPFGTKVTDRCGVCGGDGKSCLECENVNISSHQFGMDGSALRQSKILNTVLRQIKRASTSTAARRRAQAQIDQSNKLYLENWHLTWTIPSVQSQCANQQFCVNVSNVSSVESYKQKADQLYSAALKNLAKLRKLRGNSAAGKKLEKLAAAEHSKALQEAGAVPSQYSSCN
;
A
#
# COMPACT_ATOMS: atom_id res chain seq x y z
N MET A 1 18.86 -41.74 62.62
CA MET A 1 19.32 -42.43 61.40
C MET A 1 18.09 -42.74 60.54
N LEU A 2 17.70 -41.75 59.74
CA LEU A 2 16.70 -41.74 58.66
C LEU A 2 17.52 -41.31 57.42
N THR A 3 17.31 -41.65 56.15
CA THR A 3 16.24 -42.35 55.43
C THR A 3 16.68 -42.52 53.97
N VAL A 4 16.08 -43.50 53.28
CA VAL A 4 15.49 -43.44 51.92
C VAL A 4 16.41 -43.43 50.70
N GLY A 5 15.97 -44.26 49.73
CA GLY A 5 16.68 -44.72 48.56
C GLY A 5 16.81 -43.73 47.41
N LYS A 6 17.85 -43.96 46.60
CA LYS A 6 18.13 -43.23 45.36
C LYS A 6 17.55 -43.99 44.17
N LYS A 7 16.49 -43.44 43.57
CA LYS A 7 16.05 -43.77 42.21
C LYS A 7 17.05 -43.19 41.22
N ILE A 8 17.42 -44.02 40.24
CA ILE A 8 18.25 -43.67 39.09
C ILE A 8 17.37 -42.84 38.14
N ALA A 9 17.71 -41.57 37.95
CA ALA A 9 17.17 -40.72 36.90
C ALA A 9 18.26 -40.56 35.83
N LEU A 10 17.93 -40.98 34.61
CA LEU A 10 18.73 -40.86 33.41
C LEU A 10 18.77 -39.38 33.02
N GLY A 11 19.81 -38.66 33.45
CA GLY A 11 20.10 -37.30 33.02
C GLY A 11 20.76 -37.33 31.64
N LEU A 12 20.01 -36.94 30.61
CA LEU A 12 20.56 -36.63 29.30
C LEU A 12 21.37 -35.33 29.42
N ALA A 13 22.64 -35.44 29.78
CA ALA A 13 23.59 -34.34 29.72
C ALA A 13 23.91 -34.08 28.24
N LEU A 14 23.17 -33.17 27.62
CA LEU A 14 23.56 -32.60 26.34
C LEU A 14 24.74 -31.66 26.62
N THR A 15 25.93 -32.14 26.31
CA THR A 15 27.18 -31.40 26.28
C THR A 15 27.00 -30.15 25.43
N LEU A 16 27.07 -28.97 26.07
CA LEU A 16 27.30 -27.70 25.41
C LEU A 16 28.65 -27.80 24.70
N ALA A 17 28.62 -28.11 23.41
CA ALA A 17 29.72 -27.79 22.53
C ALA A 17 29.92 -26.28 22.65
N SER A 18 31.14 -25.87 23.00
CA SER A 18 31.61 -24.50 22.87
C SER A 18 31.50 -24.13 21.39
N GLY A 19 30.32 -23.66 21.01
CA GLY A 19 30.11 -22.95 19.76
C GLY A 19 31.00 -21.73 19.83
N SER A 20 32.02 -21.72 18.97
CA SER A 20 32.70 -20.52 18.55
C SER A 20 31.63 -19.43 18.39
N ALA A 21 31.76 -18.36 19.15
CA ALA A 21 31.03 -17.14 18.88
C ALA A 21 31.40 -16.76 17.45
N ILE A 22 30.54 -17.12 16.49
CA ILE A 22 30.41 -16.35 15.28
C ILE A 22 29.84 -15.04 15.82
N GLU A 23 30.73 -14.08 16.03
CA GLU A 23 30.35 -12.68 16.16
C GLU A 23 29.40 -12.41 14.99
N ALA A 24 28.11 -12.34 15.28
CA ALA A 24 27.18 -11.67 14.41
C ALA A 24 27.74 -10.26 14.31
N SER A 25 28.40 -9.95 13.20
CA SER A 25 28.85 -8.60 12.91
C SER A 25 27.60 -7.75 12.96
N ALA A 26 27.44 -6.98 14.03
CA ALA A 26 26.40 -5.99 14.14
C ALA A 26 26.58 -5.05 12.94
N GLN A 27 25.75 -5.23 11.90
CA GLN A 27 25.65 -4.27 10.83
C GLN A 27 24.99 -3.04 11.45
N ASN A 28 25.81 -2.17 12.03
CA ASN A 28 25.36 -0.90 12.55
C ASN A 28 24.83 -0.10 11.36
N LEU A 29 23.50 -0.07 11.24
CA LEU A 29 22.80 0.86 10.37
C LEU A 29 23.35 2.27 10.58
N CYS A 30 23.63 2.97 9.50
CA CYS A 30 24.06 4.36 9.51
C CYS A 30 22.92 5.28 10.02
N GLY A 31 22.70 5.37 11.34
CA GLY A 31 21.78 6.30 12.02
C GLY A 31 20.37 5.77 12.34
N PRO A 32 19.55 6.51 13.12
CA PRO A 32 18.15 6.15 13.36
C PRO A 32 17.32 6.48 12.12
N VAL A 33 16.81 5.44 11.45
CA VAL A 33 16.20 5.56 10.11
C VAL A 33 14.69 5.73 10.19
N TYR A 34 14.11 5.40 11.35
CA TYR A 34 12.69 5.58 11.60
C TYR A 34 12.38 6.86 12.36
N ASP A 35 13.39 7.66 12.73
CA ASP A 35 13.16 8.96 13.35
C ASP A 35 12.35 9.87 12.39
N GLY A 36 11.27 10.45 12.90
CA GLY A 36 10.34 11.24 12.11
C GLY A 36 9.29 10.44 11.33
N ALA A 37 9.42 9.10 11.24
CA ALA A 37 8.41 8.25 10.62
C ALA A 37 7.09 8.36 11.38
N LEU A 38 6.00 8.42 10.64
CA LEU A 38 4.68 8.35 11.21
C LEU A 38 4.15 6.93 11.07
N ILE A 39 3.89 6.31 12.20
CA ILE A 39 3.29 4.97 12.27
C ILE A 39 1.87 5.09 12.78
N ASN A 40 0.98 4.27 12.25
CA ASN A 40 -0.43 4.39 12.60
C ASN A 40 -1.21 3.09 12.39
N ILE A 41 -2.34 3.01 13.09
CA ILE A 41 -3.27 1.90 13.01
C ILE A 41 -4.67 2.39 13.35
N SER A 42 -5.67 1.72 12.80
CA SER A 42 -7.07 1.86 13.17
C SER A 42 -7.72 0.48 13.24
N TYR A 43 -8.94 0.40 13.75
CA TYR A 43 -9.76 -0.82 13.57
C TYR A 43 -10.31 -0.92 12.13
N GLU A 44 -10.82 -2.11 11.78
CA GLU A 44 -11.53 -2.34 10.51
C GLU A 44 -12.77 -1.45 10.36
N CYS A 45 -13.41 -1.12 11.48
CA CYS A 45 -14.56 -0.23 11.55
C CYS A 45 -14.21 1.27 11.55
N TRP A 46 -12.92 1.63 11.64
CA TRP A 46 -12.47 3.00 11.86
C TRP A 46 -13.11 3.69 13.07
N ASN A 47 -13.59 2.92 14.05
CA ASN A 47 -14.19 3.51 15.24
C ASN A 47 -13.15 4.21 16.12
N ASP A 48 -11.89 3.84 15.98
CA ASP A 48 -10.77 4.45 16.68
C ASP A 48 -9.46 4.25 15.90
N ALA A 49 -8.51 5.17 16.11
CA ALA A 49 -7.25 5.19 15.40
C ALA A 49 -6.17 5.96 16.17
N VAL A 50 -4.99 5.36 16.31
CA VAL A 50 -3.84 6.00 16.97
C VAL A 50 -2.66 6.12 16.01
N ALA A 51 -1.93 7.21 16.12
CA ALA A 51 -0.67 7.41 15.41
C ALA A 51 0.43 7.87 16.37
N LEU A 52 1.65 7.42 16.11
CA LEU A 52 2.86 7.81 16.83
C LEU A 52 3.87 8.35 15.83
N LYS A 53 4.44 9.51 16.12
CA LYS A 53 5.57 10.04 15.36
C LYS A 53 6.84 9.57 16.04
N VAL A 54 7.56 8.67 15.40
CA VAL A 54 8.76 8.07 15.97
C VAL A 54 9.79 9.18 16.22
N ASP A 55 10.27 9.23 17.46
CA ASP A 55 11.21 10.22 17.96
C ASP A 55 12.11 9.52 18.98
N SER A 56 13.33 9.26 18.54
CA SER A 56 14.31 8.48 19.28
C SER A 56 14.73 9.14 20.59
N SER A 57 14.47 10.45 20.77
CA SER A 57 14.71 11.18 22.01
C SER A 57 13.62 10.96 23.07
N LYS A 58 12.44 10.42 22.70
CA LYS A 58 11.28 10.22 23.57
C LYS A 58 11.17 8.80 24.15
N LYS A 59 12.26 8.05 24.14
CA LYS A 59 12.31 6.68 24.67
C LYS A 59 12.44 6.67 26.19
N ASP A 60 11.81 5.69 26.84
CA ASP A 60 12.03 5.39 28.25
C ASP A 60 13.37 4.67 28.50
N ALA A 61 13.64 4.32 29.75
CA ALA A 61 14.87 3.60 30.14
C ALA A 61 14.99 2.21 29.49
N ASN A 62 13.87 1.63 29.02
CA ASN A 62 13.84 0.37 28.31
C ASN A 62 13.85 0.56 26.79
N GLY A 63 13.98 1.78 26.27
CA GLY A 63 14.05 2.07 24.83
C GLY A 63 12.68 2.15 24.13
N TRP A 64 11.58 2.22 24.86
CA TRP A 64 10.22 2.35 24.32
C TRP A 64 9.75 3.80 24.30
N GLN A 65 9.28 4.28 23.16
CA GLN A 65 8.50 5.52 23.06
C GLN A 65 7.01 5.17 23.16
N TYR A 66 6.26 5.92 23.97
CA TYR A 66 4.83 5.72 24.20
C TYR A 66 4.03 6.95 23.79
N THR A 67 2.89 6.71 23.15
CA THR A 67 1.87 7.71 22.86
C THR A 67 0.53 7.14 23.30
N ALA A 68 -0.18 7.87 24.16
CA ALA A 68 -1.55 7.52 24.52
C ALA A 68 -2.46 7.96 23.37
N ASP A 69 -3.52 7.20 23.11
CA ASP A 69 -4.67 7.84 22.48
C ASP A 69 -5.30 8.82 23.47
N LEU A 70 -6.04 9.81 22.99
CA LEU A 70 -6.66 10.79 23.88
C LEU A 70 -7.67 10.08 24.78
N LEU A 71 -7.27 9.78 26.02
CA LEU A 71 -8.11 9.09 27.01
C LEU A 71 -9.49 9.74 27.12
N GLY A 72 -10.53 9.01 26.74
CA GLY A 72 -11.92 9.44 26.92
C GLY A 72 -12.48 10.29 25.79
N ASP A 73 -12.09 10.02 24.54
CA ASP A 73 -12.77 10.56 23.36
C ASP A 73 -14.22 10.04 23.21
N ASN A 74 -14.63 9.08 24.03
CA ASN A 74 -15.94 8.41 24.02
C ASN A 74 -16.24 7.65 22.71
N ALA A 75 -15.22 7.20 21.98
CA ALA A 75 -15.36 6.36 20.78
C ALA A 75 -16.14 5.06 21.07
N GLY A 76 -16.03 4.52 22.29
CA GLY A 76 -16.84 3.42 22.80
C GLY A 76 -15.98 2.39 23.51
N ASP A 77 -16.42 1.96 24.71
CA ASP A 77 -15.59 1.20 25.66
C ASP A 77 -14.92 -0.06 25.09
N GLU A 78 -15.57 -0.71 24.12
CA GLU A 78 -15.15 -1.97 23.48
C GLU A 78 -14.16 -1.77 22.32
N PHE A 79 -14.21 -0.62 21.63
CA PHE A 79 -13.40 -0.29 20.46
C PHE A 79 -12.47 0.88 20.75
N GLU A 80 -11.84 0.84 21.93
CA GLU A 80 -10.90 1.86 22.40
C GLU A 80 -9.46 1.35 22.28
N ILE A 81 -8.63 2.07 21.54
CA ILE A 81 -7.17 1.96 21.56
C ILE A 81 -6.68 2.90 22.66
N HIS A 82 -6.05 2.36 23.70
CA HIS A 82 -5.56 3.22 24.79
C HIS A 82 -4.19 3.81 24.48
N GLY A 83 -3.45 3.19 23.56
CA GLY A 83 -2.19 3.74 23.09
C GLY A 83 -1.35 2.77 22.28
N ILE A 84 -0.27 3.34 21.77
CA ILE A 84 0.75 2.69 20.95
C ILE A 84 2.13 3.01 21.52
N ALA A 85 3.05 2.06 21.35
CA ALA A 85 4.46 2.25 21.64
C ALA A 85 5.33 1.69 20.50
N ALA A 86 6.49 2.31 20.32
CA ALA A 86 7.50 1.86 19.38
C ALA A 86 8.84 1.66 20.08
N LYS A 87 9.56 0.61 19.71
CA LYS A 87 10.95 0.37 20.13
C LYS A 87 11.78 -0.02 18.94
N GLU A 88 12.89 0.69 18.78
CA GLU A 88 13.88 0.41 17.75
C GLU A 88 15.16 -0.13 18.41
N THR A 89 15.61 -1.30 17.94
CA THR A 89 16.90 -1.89 18.28
C THR A 89 17.84 -1.81 17.06
N ALA A 90 19.03 -2.42 17.16
CA ALA A 90 19.95 -2.53 16.03
C ALA A 90 19.29 -3.22 14.83
N ASP A 91 18.56 -4.32 15.08
CA ASP A 91 18.06 -5.20 14.01
C ASP A 91 16.54 -5.17 13.85
N GLN A 92 15.79 -4.73 14.86
CA GLN A 92 14.34 -4.85 14.90
C GLN A 92 13.62 -3.53 15.20
N PHE A 93 12.41 -3.43 14.69
CA PHE A 93 11.45 -2.41 15.05
C PHE A 93 10.18 -3.06 15.58
N CYS A 94 9.90 -2.79 16.84
CA CYS A 94 8.85 -3.45 17.61
C CYS A 94 7.73 -2.48 17.94
N ILE A 95 6.50 -2.95 17.79
CA ILE A 95 5.29 -2.22 18.11
C ILE A 95 4.61 -2.88 19.31
N GLY A 96 4.13 -2.07 20.23
CA GLY A 96 3.25 -2.47 21.33
C GLY A 96 1.97 -1.65 21.25
N LEU A 97 0.82 -2.31 21.39
CA LEU A 97 -0.51 -1.73 21.38
C LEU A 97 -1.23 -2.14 22.67
N ASN A 98 -2.02 -1.24 23.22
CA ASN A 98 -2.93 -1.53 24.31
C ASN A 98 -4.35 -1.11 23.95
N SER A 99 -5.32 -1.97 24.24
CA SER A 99 -6.69 -1.82 23.74
C SER A 99 -7.71 -2.54 24.63
N SER A 100 -8.97 -2.12 24.53
CA SER A 100 -10.12 -2.85 25.08
C SER A 100 -10.55 -4.05 24.21
N MET A 101 -10.09 -4.13 22.96
CA MET A 101 -10.46 -5.18 22.01
C MET A 101 -9.46 -6.36 22.03
N PRO A 102 -9.93 -7.62 22.16
CA PRO A 102 -9.08 -8.79 22.09
C PRO A 102 -8.49 -9.00 20.69
N SER A 103 -7.20 -9.33 20.60
CA SER A 103 -6.51 -9.59 19.34
C SER A 103 -6.88 -10.91 18.66
N ASP A 104 -7.35 -11.89 19.42
CA ASP A 104 -7.57 -13.24 18.93
C ASP A 104 -9.02 -13.49 18.54
N THR A 105 -10.00 -12.70 19.00
CA THR A 105 -11.42 -12.88 18.67
C THR A 105 -12.06 -11.71 17.96
N GLY A 106 -11.59 -10.48 18.18
CA GLY A 106 -12.31 -9.27 17.80
C GLY A 106 -13.75 -9.25 18.34
N PHE A 107 -14.63 -8.46 17.71
CA PHE A 107 -16.06 -8.41 18.01
C PHE A 107 -16.88 -9.05 16.90
N VAL A 108 -17.92 -9.82 17.27
CA VAL A 108 -18.82 -10.44 16.29
C VAL A 108 -19.74 -9.36 15.74
N GLU A 109 -19.66 -9.13 14.43
CA GLU A 109 -20.54 -8.23 13.70
C GLU A 109 -21.16 -9.02 12.55
N ALA A 110 -22.41 -9.44 12.73
CA ALA A 110 -23.07 -10.35 11.78
C ALA A 110 -23.26 -9.73 10.39
N THR A 111 -23.13 -8.41 10.28
CA THR A 111 -23.21 -7.69 9.01
C THR A 111 -21.86 -7.54 8.29
N ALA A 112 -20.74 -7.83 8.97
CA ALA A 112 -19.42 -7.81 8.37
C ALA A 112 -19.19 -9.03 7.44
N PRO A 113 -18.40 -8.91 6.35
CA PRO A 113 -18.18 -9.96 5.36
C PRO A 113 -17.60 -11.26 5.94
N ASN A 114 -16.73 -11.15 6.95
CA ASN A 114 -16.12 -12.26 7.68
C ASN A 114 -16.88 -12.61 9.00
N GLY A 115 -17.95 -11.87 9.32
CA GLY A 115 -18.75 -12.03 10.53
C GLY A 115 -18.14 -11.42 11.80
N SER A 116 -17.07 -10.63 11.68
CA SER A 116 -16.41 -9.95 12.80
C SER A 116 -15.81 -8.60 12.41
N VAL A 117 -15.54 -7.74 13.39
CA VAL A 117 -14.73 -6.54 13.24
C VAL A 117 -13.53 -6.68 14.18
N THR A 118 -12.33 -6.50 13.64
CA THR A 118 -11.05 -6.66 14.34
C THR A 118 -10.09 -5.50 14.03
N TRP A 119 -8.78 -5.73 14.14
CA TRP A 119 -7.74 -4.74 13.86
C TRP A 119 -7.60 -4.48 12.36
N GLY A 120 -7.49 -3.23 11.95
CA GLY A 120 -6.94 -2.91 10.64
C GLY A 120 -5.46 -3.26 10.55
N ASP A 121 -4.88 -3.03 9.39
CA ASP A 121 -3.44 -3.20 9.22
C ASP A 121 -2.67 -2.01 9.78
N PHE A 122 -1.43 -2.29 10.15
CA PHE A 122 -0.51 -1.29 10.68
C PHE A 122 0.26 -0.66 9.52
N PHE A 123 0.35 0.67 9.45
CA PHE A 123 1.07 1.36 8.37
C PHE A 123 2.25 2.17 8.88
N LEU A 124 3.27 2.28 8.04
CA LEU A 124 4.44 3.12 8.26
C LEU A 124 4.60 4.07 7.08
N ASN A 125 4.77 5.35 7.40
CA ASN A 125 5.02 6.41 6.45
C ASN A 125 6.29 7.16 6.85
N PHE A 126 7.34 7.00 6.05
CA PHE A 126 8.63 7.64 6.25
C PHE A 126 8.72 9.02 5.62
N GLY A 127 7.74 9.39 4.78
CA GLY A 127 7.69 10.67 4.12
C GLY A 127 7.04 11.76 4.98
N THR A 128 6.98 12.96 4.41
CA THR A 128 6.25 14.11 5.00
C THR A 128 4.82 14.23 4.47
N LYS A 129 4.42 13.34 3.54
CA LYS A 129 3.11 13.33 2.91
C LYS A 129 2.05 12.82 3.88
N ASN A 130 0.82 13.30 3.70
CA ASN A 130 -0.34 12.70 4.37
C ASN A 130 -0.60 11.28 3.86
N PHE A 131 -1.46 10.52 4.55
CA PHE A 131 -1.68 9.11 4.28
C PHE A 131 -2.12 8.86 2.83
N ALA A 132 -3.10 9.61 2.34
CA ALA A 132 -3.64 9.45 0.99
C ALA A 132 -2.62 9.80 -0.11
N ALA A 133 -1.78 10.82 0.11
CA ALA A 133 -0.74 11.19 -0.84
C ALA A 133 0.44 10.19 -0.84
N ALA A 134 0.83 9.68 0.34
CA ALA A 134 1.82 8.61 0.43
C ALA A 134 1.33 7.32 -0.22
N HIS A 135 0.05 6.96 0.02
CA HIS A 135 -0.62 5.84 -0.64
C HIS A 135 -0.60 6.00 -2.17
N SER A 136 -1.02 7.16 -2.68
CA SER A 136 -1.07 7.44 -4.13
C SER A 136 0.31 7.43 -4.78
N ALA A 137 1.37 7.73 -4.02
CA ALA A 137 2.75 7.68 -4.46
C ALA A 137 3.39 6.28 -4.35
N GLY A 138 2.69 5.29 -3.77
CA GLY A 138 3.25 3.97 -3.51
C GLY A 138 4.32 3.96 -2.42
N GLU A 139 4.34 4.95 -1.53
CA GLU A 139 5.38 5.13 -0.51
C GLU A 139 5.04 4.49 0.85
N LEU A 140 3.85 3.91 0.98
CA LEU A 140 3.42 3.25 2.21
C LEU A 140 4.06 1.88 2.39
N PHE A 141 4.45 1.63 3.63
CA PHE A 141 4.75 0.30 4.14
C PHE A 141 3.60 -0.14 5.05
N GLY A 142 3.43 -1.45 5.17
CA GLY A 142 2.32 -2.01 5.93
C GLY A 142 2.69 -3.34 6.58
N VAL A 143 2.02 -3.64 7.68
CA VAL A 143 2.15 -4.88 8.42
C VAL A 143 0.78 -5.49 8.64
N ARG A 144 0.58 -6.65 8.03
CA ARG A 144 -0.55 -7.54 8.24
C ARG A 144 -0.23 -8.45 9.42
N PHE A 145 -0.74 -8.15 10.63
CA PHE A 145 -0.45 -8.95 11.83
C PHE A 145 -1.66 -9.74 12.38
N ASP A 146 -2.88 -9.24 12.22
CA ASP A 146 -4.09 -9.87 12.77
C ASP A 146 -4.80 -10.76 11.75
N ALA A 147 -4.53 -12.06 11.73
CA ALA A 147 -5.04 -13.02 10.73
C ALA A 147 -6.56 -13.02 10.47
N LYS A 148 -7.36 -12.39 11.33
CA LYS A 148 -8.83 -12.32 11.20
C LYS A 148 -9.33 -11.14 10.38
N ASN A 149 -8.54 -10.09 10.22
CA ASN A 149 -8.97 -8.93 9.45
C ASN A 149 -9.16 -9.22 7.95
N ASP A 150 -9.89 -8.33 7.28
CA ASP A 150 -10.42 -8.44 5.93
C ASP A 150 -9.39 -8.15 4.82
N SER A 151 -8.13 -7.89 5.16
CA SER A 151 -7.10 -7.46 4.19
C SER A 151 -6.93 -8.47 3.07
N GLY A 152 -6.97 -9.76 3.42
CA GLY A 152 -6.91 -10.87 2.46
C GLY A 152 -5.51 -11.19 1.93
N VAL A 153 -4.47 -10.49 2.41
CA VAL A 153 -3.06 -10.79 2.15
C VAL A 153 -2.45 -11.65 3.26
N PRO A 154 -1.38 -12.44 3.00
CA PRO A 154 -0.68 -13.21 4.02
C PRO A 154 -0.16 -12.36 5.21
N LEU A 155 -0.01 -12.95 6.39
CA LEU A 155 0.64 -12.28 7.53
C LEU A 155 2.08 -11.90 7.16
N GLY A 156 2.42 -10.61 7.28
CA GLY A 156 3.76 -10.14 6.97
C GLY A 156 3.92 -8.64 6.83
N VAL A 157 5.13 -8.27 6.47
CA VAL A 157 5.57 -6.90 6.18
C VAL A 157 5.54 -6.68 4.67
N TYR A 158 5.08 -5.52 4.24
CA TYR A 158 4.87 -5.15 2.85
C TYR A 158 5.43 -3.77 2.52
N LYS A 159 5.93 -3.60 1.29
CA LYS A 159 6.22 -2.28 0.69
C LYS A 159 5.32 -2.02 -0.52
N HIS A 160 5.33 -0.78 -1.02
CA HIS A 160 4.46 -0.33 -2.11
C HIS A 160 2.99 -0.65 -1.82
N VAL A 161 2.57 -0.39 -0.58
CA VAL A 161 1.27 -0.81 -0.08
C VAL A 161 0.16 0.00 -0.73
N VAL A 162 -0.74 -0.72 -1.40
CA VAL A 162 -2.04 -0.23 -1.83
C VAL A 162 -3.02 -0.56 -0.70
N ALA A 163 -3.45 0.46 0.02
CA ALA A 163 -4.46 0.34 1.06
C ALA A 163 -5.88 0.39 0.48
N LYS A 164 -6.84 -0.26 1.15
CA LYS A 164 -8.28 -0.23 0.87
C LYS A 164 -9.06 0.19 2.12
N ASN A 165 -10.30 0.55 1.87
CA ASN A 165 -11.31 0.81 2.89
C ASN A 165 -12.22 -0.41 3.03
N VAL A 166 -12.27 -1.01 4.22
CA VAL A 166 -13.22 -2.09 4.53
C VAL A 166 -14.38 -1.67 5.43
N VAL A 167 -14.34 -0.45 5.94
CA VAL A 167 -15.32 0.07 6.90
C VAL A 167 -16.74 0.03 6.36
N ILE A 168 -16.95 0.42 5.10
CA ILE A 168 -18.28 0.40 4.47
C ILE A 168 -18.80 -1.02 4.30
N ALA A 169 -17.91 -1.98 4.05
CA ALA A 169 -18.29 -3.38 3.96
C ALA A 169 -18.70 -3.94 5.34
N ASN A 170 -18.07 -3.44 6.41
CA ASN A 170 -18.23 -3.98 7.76
C ASN A 170 -19.36 -3.31 8.55
N LEU A 171 -19.59 -2.01 8.36
CA LEU A 171 -20.59 -1.23 9.10
C LEU A 171 -21.67 -0.57 8.22
N GLY A 172 -21.57 -0.66 6.90
CA GLY A 172 -22.51 -0.04 5.96
C GLY A 172 -22.20 1.42 5.61
N PRO A 173 -23.04 2.06 4.78
CA PRO A 173 -22.79 3.42 4.29
C PRO A 173 -23.04 4.49 5.37
N GLY A 174 -22.06 5.36 5.62
CA GLY A 174 -22.17 6.52 6.52
C GLY A 174 -21.15 6.56 7.68
N SER A 175 -20.33 5.53 7.82
CA SER A 175 -19.34 5.34 8.89
C SER A 175 -17.91 5.13 8.37
N GLY A 176 -17.65 5.40 7.10
CA GLY A 176 -16.51 4.84 6.35
C GLY A 176 -15.16 5.56 6.45
N ASP A 177 -15.02 6.56 7.30
CA ASP A 177 -13.90 7.49 7.27
C ASP A 177 -13.72 8.23 8.60
N ARG A 178 -12.68 9.05 8.64
CA ARG A 178 -12.41 9.98 9.73
C ARG A 178 -13.63 10.83 10.09
N GLN A 179 -14.37 11.34 9.12
CA GLN A 179 -15.58 12.14 9.38
C GLN A 179 -16.62 11.34 10.18
N GLY A 180 -16.84 10.06 9.85
CA GLY A 180 -17.72 9.17 10.59
C GLY A 180 -17.34 9.04 12.07
N TYR A 181 -16.05 8.78 12.33
CA TYR A 181 -15.49 8.71 13.68
C TYR A 181 -15.65 10.02 14.45
N GLU A 182 -15.22 11.14 13.88
CA GLU A 182 -15.29 12.44 14.55
C GLU A 182 -16.74 12.82 14.87
N ASN A 183 -17.67 12.59 13.94
CA ASN A 183 -19.10 12.82 14.17
C ASN A 183 -19.64 11.97 15.33
N HIS A 184 -19.20 10.72 15.45
CA HIS A 184 -19.59 9.83 16.54
C HIS A 184 -19.10 10.36 17.90
N VAL A 185 -17.81 10.72 17.98
CA VAL A 185 -17.18 11.29 19.16
C VAL A 185 -17.86 12.60 19.57
N TYR A 186 -18.06 13.52 18.62
CA TYR A 186 -18.73 14.81 18.90
C TYR A 186 -20.19 14.62 19.35
N ALA A 187 -20.91 13.65 18.81
CA ALA A 187 -22.28 13.33 19.24
C ALA A 187 -22.35 12.86 20.70
N LYS A 188 -21.25 12.32 21.24
CA LYS A 188 -21.09 11.92 22.65
C LYS A 188 -20.36 12.97 23.50
N HIS A 189 -20.17 14.18 22.98
CA HIS A 189 -19.45 15.27 23.64
C HIS A 189 -17.97 14.96 23.94
N GLY A 190 -17.37 14.00 23.23
CA GLY A 190 -15.94 13.74 23.28
C GLY A 190 -15.12 14.65 22.38
N ILE A 191 -13.79 14.49 22.43
CA ILE A 191 -12.82 15.20 21.60
C ILE A 191 -12.02 14.12 20.84
N PRO A 192 -12.04 14.11 19.49
CA PRO A 192 -11.34 13.09 18.72
C PRO A 192 -9.85 13.05 19.02
N GLY A 193 -9.33 11.83 19.19
CA GLY A 193 -7.96 11.49 19.48
C GLY A 193 -7.27 10.80 18.31
N TYR A 194 -5.97 11.03 18.15
CA TYR A 194 -5.14 10.31 17.16
C TYR A 194 -3.70 10.14 17.63
N GLY A 195 -3.47 10.05 18.94
CA GLY A 195 -2.13 10.03 19.53
C GLY A 195 -1.31 11.31 19.30
N ASP A 196 -0.16 11.20 18.64
CA ASP A 196 0.80 12.29 18.43
C ASP A 196 0.36 13.30 17.37
N LEU A 197 -0.70 13.00 16.62
CA LEU A 197 -1.20 13.89 15.59
C LEU A 197 -1.90 15.11 16.20
N PRO A 198 -1.77 16.30 15.57
CA PRO A 198 -2.41 17.50 16.08
C PRO A 198 -3.93 17.42 15.94
N THR A 199 -4.67 18.17 16.76
CA THR A 199 -6.15 18.20 16.75
C THR A 199 -6.77 18.71 15.44
N ASN A 200 -6.05 19.56 14.70
CA ASN A 200 -6.45 19.98 13.34
C ASN A 200 -6.10 18.96 12.26
N MET A 201 -5.65 17.77 12.68
CA MET A 201 -5.30 16.56 11.95
C MET A 201 -5.52 16.68 10.43
N THR A 202 -4.45 16.57 9.63
CA THR A 202 -4.50 16.55 8.15
C THR A 202 -3.86 15.32 7.52
N TYR A 203 -3.34 14.42 8.35
CA TYR A 203 -2.70 13.18 7.95
C TYR A 203 -3.69 12.15 7.37
N TYR A 204 -4.76 11.83 8.07
CA TYR A 204 -5.87 11.07 7.49
C TYR A 204 -6.76 11.97 6.66
N ASP A 205 -7.15 11.48 5.48
CA ASP A 205 -8.15 12.18 4.68
C ASP A 205 -9.48 12.19 5.42
N TYR A 206 -10.21 13.30 5.32
CA TYR A 206 -11.45 13.49 6.05
C TYR A 206 -12.55 12.53 5.57
N ASN A 207 -12.55 12.18 4.28
CA ASN A 207 -13.61 11.35 3.67
C ASN A 207 -13.09 10.01 3.13
N ILE A 208 -11.88 9.58 3.53
CA ILE A 208 -11.28 8.32 3.06
C ILE A 208 -10.73 7.54 4.24
N GLY A 209 -11.36 6.41 4.57
CA GLY A 209 -10.86 5.44 5.53
C GLY A 209 -10.05 4.31 4.89
N LEU A 210 -8.78 4.53 4.53
CA LEU A 210 -7.85 3.46 4.10
C LEU A 210 -7.16 2.74 5.28
N ASN A 211 -7.62 1.55 5.67
CA ASN A 211 -7.23 0.88 6.93
C ASN A 211 -6.65 -0.52 6.75
N GLU A 212 -6.66 -1.04 5.53
CA GLU A 212 -6.23 -2.42 5.28
C GLU A 212 -5.39 -2.54 4.03
N ILE A 213 -4.49 -3.52 4.01
CA ILE A 213 -3.68 -3.80 2.82
C ILE A 213 -4.55 -4.53 1.80
N GLN A 214 -4.74 -3.91 0.63
CA GLN A 214 -5.31 -4.58 -0.53
C GLN A 214 -4.25 -5.41 -1.26
N SER A 215 -3.06 -4.83 -1.42
CA SER A 215 -1.90 -5.47 -2.07
C SER A 215 -0.61 -4.73 -1.71
N GLY A 216 0.52 -5.41 -1.89
CA GLY A 216 1.86 -4.85 -1.77
C GLY A 216 2.90 -5.92 -2.05
N ASP A 217 4.17 -5.54 -2.11
CA ASP A 217 5.27 -6.49 -2.26
C ASP A 217 5.61 -7.10 -0.90
N PHE A 218 5.46 -8.41 -0.76
CA PHE A 218 5.77 -9.13 0.46
C PHE A 218 7.28 -9.10 0.74
N LEU A 219 7.66 -8.62 1.92
CA LEU A 219 9.05 -8.53 2.37
C LEU A 219 9.43 -9.66 3.32
N GLY A 220 8.52 -10.07 4.20
CA GLY A 220 8.80 -11.14 5.14
C GLY A 220 7.63 -11.43 6.08
N PRO A 221 7.62 -12.61 6.72
CA PRO A 221 6.56 -12.99 7.64
C PRO A 221 6.62 -12.17 8.93
N ILE A 222 5.47 -12.04 9.60
CA ILE A 222 5.36 -11.42 10.93
C ILE A 222 4.65 -12.39 11.87
N ALA A 223 4.98 -12.30 13.16
CA ALA A 223 4.28 -13.01 14.22
C ALA A 223 3.93 -12.05 15.35
N VAL A 224 2.73 -12.22 15.91
CA VAL A 224 2.29 -11.51 17.11
C VAL A 224 3.01 -12.11 18.32
N LEU A 225 3.52 -11.23 19.19
CA LEU A 225 4.19 -11.56 20.43
C LEU A 225 3.18 -11.87 21.52
N SER A 226 3.51 -12.84 22.37
CA SER A 226 2.75 -13.02 23.60
C SER A 226 2.99 -11.84 24.56
N PRO A 227 2.09 -11.58 25.52
CA PRO A 227 2.33 -10.57 26.55
C PRO A 227 3.63 -10.81 27.33
N ALA A 228 4.05 -12.07 27.49
CA ALA A 228 5.32 -12.42 28.14
C ALA A 228 6.53 -12.01 27.29
N ASP A 229 6.49 -12.27 25.97
CA ASP A 229 7.57 -11.87 25.06
C ASP A 229 7.65 -10.33 24.96
N LEU A 230 6.51 -9.66 24.92
CA LEU A 230 6.45 -8.20 24.91
C LEU A 230 7.03 -7.59 26.21
N ALA A 231 6.71 -8.18 27.37
CA ALA A 231 7.31 -7.79 28.65
C ALA A 231 8.82 -8.09 28.70
N ALA A 232 9.29 -9.18 28.09
CA ALA A 232 10.72 -9.50 27.99
C ALA A 232 11.50 -8.46 27.16
N LEU A 233 10.83 -7.79 26.21
CA LEU A 233 11.38 -6.64 25.48
C LEU A 233 11.38 -5.32 26.29
N GLY A 234 10.90 -5.35 27.54
CA GLY A 234 10.84 -4.20 28.45
C GLY A 234 9.60 -3.32 28.27
N PHE A 235 8.59 -3.78 27.55
CA PHE A 235 7.33 -3.06 27.39
C PHE A 235 6.56 -3.06 28.73
N ASN A 236 6.02 -1.90 29.12
CA ASN A 236 5.23 -1.78 30.33
C ASN A 236 3.77 -2.17 30.06
N LEU A 237 3.41 -3.41 30.38
CA LEU A 237 2.04 -3.95 30.22
C LEU A 237 0.95 -3.18 30.98
N ASN A 238 1.33 -2.39 31.99
CA ASN A 238 0.42 -1.60 32.82
C ASN A 238 0.50 -0.10 32.48
N LYS A 239 1.11 0.27 31.35
CA LYS A 239 1.25 1.67 30.93
C LYS A 239 -0.12 2.33 30.69
N TYR A 240 -1.05 1.53 30.17
CA TYR A 240 -2.38 1.94 29.75
C TYR A 240 -3.44 1.06 30.42
N SER A 241 -4.70 1.50 30.37
CA SER A 241 -5.82 0.87 31.09
C SER A 241 -6.58 -0.20 30.31
N GLY A 242 -6.26 -0.42 29.03
CA GLY A 242 -6.91 -1.42 28.20
C GLY A 242 -6.60 -2.85 28.64
N ALA A 243 -7.57 -3.73 28.41
CA ALA A 243 -7.54 -5.12 28.86
C ALA A 243 -6.50 -5.98 28.13
N PHE A 244 -6.13 -5.61 26.90
CA PHE A 244 -5.30 -6.42 26.02
C PHE A 244 -4.03 -5.68 25.58
N ASN A 245 -2.92 -6.40 25.57
CA ASN A 245 -1.64 -5.95 25.05
C ASN A 245 -1.25 -6.81 23.84
N ILE A 246 -0.89 -6.15 22.75
CA ILE A 246 -0.59 -6.78 21.46
C ILE A 246 0.74 -6.23 21.00
N GLY A 247 1.60 -7.05 20.43
CA GLY A 247 2.83 -6.54 19.85
C GLY A 247 3.38 -7.43 18.75
N PHE A 248 4.28 -6.88 17.97
CA PHE A 248 5.00 -7.59 16.91
C PHE A 248 6.31 -6.87 16.66
N CYS A 249 7.32 -7.59 16.15
CA CYS A 249 8.61 -7.02 15.78
C CYS A 249 8.92 -7.37 14.33
N MET A 250 9.23 -6.35 13.53
CA MET A 250 9.72 -6.52 12.17
C MET A 250 11.25 -6.39 12.14
N GLN A 251 11.88 -7.16 11.26
CA GLN A 251 13.30 -7.02 10.98
C GLN A 251 13.52 -5.75 10.15
N LYS A 252 14.48 -4.92 10.55
CA LYS A 252 14.75 -3.62 9.90
C LYS A 252 15.23 -3.81 8.47
N ASN A 253 16.05 -4.83 8.22
CA ASN A 253 16.59 -5.16 6.90
C ASN A 253 15.52 -5.48 5.83
N LEU A 254 14.26 -5.68 6.23
CA LEU A 254 13.14 -5.86 5.30
C LEU A 254 12.72 -4.54 4.64
N ILE A 255 12.87 -3.43 5.36
CA ILE A 255 12.33 -2.11 4.98
C ILE A 255 13.47 -1.17 4.56
N ILE A 256 14.60 -1.23 5.27
CA ILE A 256 15.78 -0.41 5.04
C ILE A 256 16.98 -1.31 4.79
N ASP A 257 17.90 -0.87 3.93
CA ASP A 257 19.17 -1.56 3.79
C ASP A 257 20.13 -1.23 4.94
N GLU A 258 21.30 -1.87 4.92
CA GLU A 258 22.39 -1.64 5.87
C GLU A 258 22.93 -0.19 5.87
N CYS A 259 22.59 0.60 4.85
CA CYS A 259 22.90 2.03 4.73
C CYS A 259 21.82 2.94 5.30
N GLY A 260 20.71 2.38 5.77
CA GLY A 260 19.55 3.14 6.21
C GLY A 260 18.74 3.74 5.06
N VAL A 261 18.88 3.22 3.84
CA VAL A 261 18.10 3.63 2.68
C VAL A 261 16.87 2.73 2.55
N LEU A 262 15.69 3.35 2.43
CA LEU A 262 14.42 2.64 2.21
C LEU A 262 14.46 1.85 0.91
N GLY A 263 14.35 0.51 1.01
CA GLY A 263 14.41 -0.39 -0.14
C GLY A 263 15.73 -0.36 -0.91
N GLY A 264 16.81 0.14 -0.31
CA GLY A 264 18.14 0.17 -0.93
C GLY A 264 18.78 -1.22 -1.07
N ASP A 265 19.89 -1.28 -1.78
CA ASP A 265 20.67 -2.52 -2.03
C ASP A 265 21.95 -2.61 -1.17
N GLY A 266 22.12 -1.68 -0.23
CA GLY A 266 23.30 -1.60 0.64
C GLY A 266 24.55 -1.07 -0.05
N SER A 267 24.47 -0.51 -1.26
CA SER A 267 25.65 0.03 -1.97
C SER A 267 25.97 1.49 -1.60
N SER A 268 24.96 2.26 -1.19
CA SER A 268 25.04 3.73 -1.09
C SER A 268 25.98 4.27 0.00
N CYS A 269 26.33 3.45 0.99
CA CYS A 269 27.17 3.81 2.13
C CYS A 269 28.41 2.93 2.26
N ARG A 270 28.75 2.16 1.22
CA ARG A 270 30.00 1.41 1.21
C ARG A 270 31.15 2.40 1.04
N ASP A 271 32.18 2.25 1.85
CA ASP A 271 33.44 2.95 1.62
C ASP A 271 34.14 2.38 0.38
N CYS A 272 35.27 2.96 -0.02
CA CYS A 272 35.99 2.49 -1.21
C CYS A 272 36.49 1.03 -1.10
N GLY A 273 36.46 0.43 0.09
CA GLY A 273 36.87 -0.94 0.37
C GLY A 273 35.69 -1.90 0.35
N GLY A 274 34.49 -1.41 0.01
CA GLY A 274 33.26 -2.17 0.03
C GLY A 274 32.68 -2.38 1.43
N VAL A 275 33.27 -1.75 2.45
CA VAL A 275 32.83 -1.87 3.84
C VAL A 275 31.69 -0.89 4.09
N THR A 276 30.52 -1.45 4.41
CA THR A 276 29.31 -0.70 4.74
C THR A 276 29.54 0.20 5.95
N CYS A 277 29.18 1.48 5.84
CA CYS A 277 29.45 2.51 6.86
C CYS A 277 30.94 2.66 7.20
N GLY A 278 31.85 2.18 6.34
CA GLY A 278 33.30 2.35 6.48
C GLY A 278 33.72 3.82 6.28
N GLN A 279 34.95 4.14 6.71
CA GLN A 279 35.51 5.49 6.61
C GLN A 279 36.66 5.57 5.60
N SER A 280 36.97 4.48 4.90
CA SER A 280 38.10 4.43 3.98
C SER A 280 37.81 5.28 2.75
N GLN A 281 38.78 6.12 2.37
CA GLN A 281 38.73 6.94 1.16
C GLN A 281 39.85 6.50 0.21
N PRO A 282 39.66 6.62 -1.11
CA PRO A 282 40.75 6.40 -2.04
C PRO A 282 41.84 7.44 -1.81
N ASP A 283 43.09 7.00 -1.84
CA ASP A 283 44.24 7.89 -1.85
C ASP A 283 44.43 8.54 -3.23
N GLN A 284 45.49 9.33 -3.39
CA GLN A 284 45.86 9.97 -4.67
C GLN A 284 46.17 8.99 -5.81
N CYS A 285 46.34 7.70 -5.51
CA CYS A 285 46.61 6.62 -6.45
C CYS A 285 45.36 5.78 -6.76
N GLY A 286 44.21 6.15 -6.19
CA GLY A 286 42.97 5.37 -6.29
C GLY A 286 42.94 4.12 -5.41
N VAL A 287 43.92 3.92 -4.52
CA VAL A 287 43.94 2.79 -3.59
C VAL A 287 43.13 3.14 -2.36
N CYS A 288 42.13 2.31 -2.06
CA CYS A 288 41.30 2.51 -0.89
C CYS A 288 42.08 2.37 0.42
N GLY A 289 42.07 3.41 1.26
CA GLY A 289 42.83 3.44 2.51
C GLY A 289 44.35 3.42 2.30
N GLY A 290 44.82 3.71 1.08
CA GLY A 290 46.23 3.77 0.76
C GLY A 290 46.91 5.02 1.34
N ASP A 291 48.24 4.97 1.43
CA ASP A 291 49.07 6.07 1.93
C ASP A 291 49.64 6.95 0.81
N GLY A 292 49.24 6.69 -0.44
CA GLY A 292 49.71 7.41 -1.62
C GLY A 292 51.05 6.92 -2.19
N SER A 293 51.61 5.81 -1.68
CA SER A 293 52.92 5.29 -2.13
C SER A 293 52.83 4.32 -3.31
N SER A 294 51.63 3.80 -3.63
CA SER A 294 51.40 2.82 -4.71
C SER A 294 51.47 3.43 -6.13
N CYS A 295 51.51 4.76 -6.23
CA CYS A 295 51.73 5.50 -7.48
C CYS A 295 53.18 5.40 -8.02
N GLU A 296 54.09 4.68 -7.34
CA GLU A 296 55.49 4.59 -7.75
C GLU A 296 55.68 3.70 -9.00
N ILE A 297 55.81 4.35 -10.15
CA ILE A 297 56.60 3.97 -11.34
C ILE A 297 56.32 2.57 -11.92
N CYS A 298 55.78 2.53 -13.15
CA CYS A 298 55.75 1.30 -13.94
C CYS A 298 56.82 1.32 -15.05
N TYR A 299 57.38 0.15 -15.34
CA TYR A 299 58.31 -0.06 -16.44
C TYR A 299 57.56 -0.78 -17.56
N GLY A 300 57.39 -0.11 -18.70
CA GLY A 300 56.91 -0.76 -19.92
C GLY A 300 58.03 -1.57 -20.58
N ASP A 301 57.64 -2.37 -21.57
CA ASP A 301 58.50 -3.29 -22.35
C ASP A 301 59.71 -2.59 -23.01
N ASP A 302 59.60 -1.28 -23.22
CA ASP A 302 60.62 -0.40 -23.80
C ASP A 302 61.37 0.43 -22.72
N GLU A 303 62.07 -0.20 -21.76
CA GLU A 303 63.08 0.35 -20.80
C GLU A 303 62.91 1.78 -20.21
N GLY A 304 61.74 2.39 -20.34
CA GLY A 304 61.47 3.79 -20.06
C GLY A 304 60.51 3.91 -18.89
N ARG A 305 60.87 4.76 -17.92
CA ARG A 305 60.01 5.08 -16.77
C ARG A 305 58.70 5.69 -17.25
N ARG A 306 57.57 5.05 -16.96
CA ARG A 306 56.22 5.56 -17.23
C ARG A 306 55.44 5.67 -15.92
N ILE A 307 54.40 6.49 -15.96
CA ILE A 307 53.46 6.64 -14.85
C ILE A 307 52.25 5.75 -15.17
N VAL A 308 51.76 5.04 -14.17
CA VAL A 308 50.50 4.31 -14.27
C VAL A 308 49.39 5.34 -14.36
N ASP A 309 48.55 5.25 -15.38
CA ASP A 309 47.39 6.13 -15.46
C ASP A 309 46.35 5.77 -14.39
N GLN A 310 45.33 6.61 -14.25
CA GLN A 310 44.23 6.37 -13.32
C GLN A 310 43.47 5.04 -13.56
N CYS A 311 43.66 4.39 -14.71
CA CYS A 311 43.04 3.12 -15.06
C CYS A 311 43.91 1.90 -14.72
N GLY A 312 45.08 2.11 -14.12
CA GLY A 312 46.03 1.03 -13.83
C GLY A 312 46.89 0.63 -15.04
N VAL A 313 46.85 1.39 -16.14
CA VAL A 313 47.57 1.08 -17.38
C VAL A 313 48.89 1.85 -17.42
N CYS A 314 49.99 1.14 -17.64
CA CYS A 314 51.31 1.74 -17.68
C CYS A 314 51.50 2.61 -18.94
N GLY A 315 51.60 3.93 -18.76
CA GLY A 315 51.63 4.87 -19.88
C GLY A 315 50.34 4.89 -20.70
N GLY A 316 49.21 4.50 -20.11
CA GLY A 316 47.91 4.69 -20.72
C GLY A 316 47.50 6.16 -20.77
N ASP A 317 46.49 6.46 -21.57
CA ASP A 317 45.94 7.82 -21.74
C ASP A 317 44.78 8.12 -20.78
N GLY A 318 44.50 7.21 -19.84
CA GLY A 318 43.42 7.33 -18.86
C GLY A 318 42.02 7.08 -19.42
N THR A 319 41.88 6.54 -20.64
CA THR A 319 40.57 6.34 -21.29
C THR A 319 39.97 4.94 -21.14
N SER A 320 40.80 3.92 -20.89
CA SER A 320 40.39 2.51 -20.96
C SER A 320 39.43 2.05 -19.86
N CYS A 321 39.36 2.78 -18.75
CA CYS A 321 38.47 2.52 -17.62
C CYS A 321 37.33 3.53 -17.51
N LEU A 322 37.19 4.44 -18.47
CA LEU A 322 36.14 5.45 -18.42
C LEU A 322 34.78 4.83 -18.70
N ASP A 323 33.79 5.18 -17.87
CA ASP A 323 32.39 4.94 -18.16
C ASP A 323 31.87 5.90 -19.25
N CYS A 324 30.58 5.81 -19.60
CA CYS A 324 30.03 6.69 -20.64
C CYS A 324 30.03 8.19 -20.26
N ALA A 325 30.26 8.54 -18.98
CA ALA A 325 30.32 9.90 -18.47
C ALA A 325 31.77 10.38 -18.34
N LEU A 326 32.71 9.65 -18.93
CA LEU A 326 34.15 9.91 -18.84
C LEU A 326 34.65 9.84 -17.39
N THR A 327 34.01 9.04 -16.54
CA THR A 327 34.41 8.83 -15.15
C THR A 327 35.22 7.52 -15.04
N PRO A 328 36.48 7.56 -14.57
CA PRO A 328 37.28 6.36 -14.33
C PRO A 328 36.58 5.40 -13.38
N PHE A 329 36.46 4.14 -13.77
CA PHE A 329 35.76 3.08 -13.04
C PHE A 329 34.31 3.42 -12.67
N GLY A 330 33.71 4.39 -13.35
CA GLY A 330 32.31 4.71 -13.17
C GLY A 330 31.41 3.55 -13.61
N THR A 331 30.18 3.53 -13.10
CA THR A 331 29.22 2.46 -13.38
C THR A 331 28.20 2.84 -14.44
N LYS A 332 28.29 4.06 -15.02
CA LYS A 332 27.27 4.53 -15.95
C LYS A 332 27.44 3.86 -17.31
N VAL A 333 26.31 3.40 -17.84
CA VAL A 333 26.21 2.83 -19.19
C VAL A 333 25.30 3.74 -20.02
N THR A 334 25.59 3.80 -21.32
CA THR A 334 24.73 4.49 -22.27
C THR A 334 23.40 3.74 -22.39
N ASP A 335 22.29 4.44 -22.18
CA ASP A 335 20.95 3.86 -22.33
C ASP A 335 20.61 3.61 -23.82
N ARG A 336 19.42 3.03 -24.07
CA ARG A 336 18.91 2.78 -25.43
C ARG A 336 18.74 4.05 -26.28
N CYS A 337 18.69 5.21 -25.65
CA CYS A 337 18.50 6.51 -26.27
C CYS A 337 19.83 7.22 -26.53
N GLY A 338 20.97 6.57 -26.24
CA GLY A 338 22.29 7.15 -26.42
C GLY A 338 22.71 8.10 -25.29
N VAL A 339 21.96 8.14 -24.17
CA VAL A 339 22.25 9.02 -23.04
C VAL A 339 23.02 8.27 -21.97
N CYS A 340 24.17 8.80 -21.56
CA CYS A 340 24.94 8.21 -20.49
C CYS A 340 24.22 8.31 -19.13
N GLY A 341 23.96 7.17 -18.49
CA GLY A 341 23.21 7.12 -17.24
C GLY A 341 21.77 7.63 -17.38
N GLY A 342 21.23 7.62 -18.60
CA GLY A 342 19.84 7.96 -18.86
C GLY A 342 18.88 6.85 -18.44
N ASP A 343 17.60 7.20 -18.33
CA ASP A 343 16.52 6.29 -17.93
C ASP A 343 15.91 5.52 -19.12
N GLY A 344 16.46 5.68 -20.33
CA GLY A 344 15.98 5.06 -21.55
C GLY A 344 14.70 5.67 -22.13
N LYS A 345 14.24 6.84 -21.65
CA LYS A 345 12.96 7.43 -22.08
C LYS A 345 13.08 8.65 -22.98
N SER A 346 14.24 9.30 -23.01
CA SER A 346 14.46 10.58 -23.72
C SER A 346 14.18 10.52 -25.23
N CYS A 347 14.38 9.36 -25.86
CA CYS A 347 14.13 9.11 -27.28
C CYS A 347 12.75 8.53 -27.60
N LEU A 348 11.87 8.36 -26.60
CA LEU A 348 10.54 7.77 -26.81
C LEU A 348 9.48 8.80 -27.24
N GLU A 349 9.70 10.08 -26.90
CA GLU A 349 8.80 11.21 -27.23
C GLU A 349 7.33 10.89 -26.87
N CYS A 350 7.10 10.49 -25.62
CA CYS A 350 5.77 10.10 -25.13
C CYS A 350 4.98 11.28 -24.57
N GLU A 351 3.70 11.36 -24.92
CA GLU A 351 2.70 12.21 -24.27
C GLU A 351 1.73 11.35 -23.45
N ASN A 352 1.40 11.78 -22.23
CA ASN A 352 0.43 11.07 -21.39
C ASN A 352 -0.97 11.63 -21.60
N VAL A 353 -1.89 10.76 -22.02
CA VAL A 353 -3.31 11.04 -22.14
C VAL A 353 -4.03 10.48 -20.91
N ASN A 354 -4.64 11.35 -20.12
CA ASN A 354 -5.44 10.95 -18.95
C ASN A 354 -6.93 10.85 -19.34
N ILE A 355 -7.50 9.66 -19.21
CA ILE A 355 -8.89 9.36 -19.57
C ILE A 355 -9.80 9.15 -18.36
N SER A 356 -9.31 9.41 -17.14
CA SER A 356 -10.08 9.16 -15.89
C SER A 356 -11.44 9.85 -15.89
N SER A 357 -11.52 11.08 -16.42
CA SER A 357 -12.79 11.82 -16.56
C SER A 357 -13.80 11.06 -17.43
N HIS A 358 -13.36 10.49 -18.54
CA HIS A 358 -14.18 9.67 -19.43
C HIS A 358 -14.55 8.33 -18.78
N GLN A 359 -13.66 7.72 -18.01
CA GLN A 359 -13.97 6.50 -17.25
C GLN A 359 -15.07 6.73 -16.21
N PHE A 360 -14.97 7.82 -15.42
CA PHE A 360 -16.06 8.21 -14.52
C PHE A 360 -17.36 8.51 -15.27
N GLY A 361 -17.26 9.11 -16.47
CA GLY A 361 -18.38 9.33 -17.37
C GLY A 361 -19.05 8.05 -17.84
N MET A 362 -18.25 7.05 -18.25
CA MET A 362 -18.69 5.73 -18.70
C MET A 362 -19.36 4.95 -17.56
N ASP A 363 -18.72 4.87 -16.39
CA ASP A 363 -19.27 4.19 -15.21
C ASP A 363 -20.60 4.84 -14.78
N GLY A 364 -20.58 6.16 -14.58
CA GLY A 364 -21.76 6.90 -14.16
C GLY A 364 -22.93 6.74 -15.14
N SER A 365 -22.66 6.73 -16.45
CA SER A 365 -23.69 6.55 -17.47
C SER A 365 -24.27 5.12 -17.46
N ALA A 366 -23.42 4.10 -17.31
CA ALA A 366 -23.88 2.71 -17.18
C ALA A 366 -24.76 2.51 -15.93
N LEU A 367 -24.39 3.10 -14.80
CA LEU A 367 -25.18 3.08 -13.56
C LEU A 367 -26.54 3.74 -13.77
N ARG A 368 -26.57 4.92 -14.39
CA ARG A 368 -27.81 5.66 -14.65
C ARG A 368 -28.74 4.92 -15.62
N GLN A 369 -28.20 4.31 -16.68
CA GLN A 369 -28.97 3.44 -17.57
C GLN A 369 -29.62 2.27 -16.83
N SER A 370 -28.86 1.55 -15.99
CA SER A 370 -29.39 0.45 -15.19
C SER A 370 -30.47 0.92 -14.20
N LYS A 371 -30.27 2.07 -13.53
CA LYS A 371 -31.27 2.67 -12.64
C LYS A 371 -32.57 3.03 -13.38
N ILE A 372 -32.49 3.54 -14.60
CA ILE A 372 -33.68 3.84 -15.43
C ILE A 372 -34.43 2.54 -15.77
N LEU A 373 -33.75 1.52 -16.29
CA LEU A 373 -34.35 0.23 -16.62
C LEU A 373 -35.00 -0.41 -15.38
N ASN A 374 -34.28 -0.46 -14.25
CA ASN A 374 -34.79 -0.99 -12.99
C ASN A 374 -36.02 -0.23 -12.50
N THR A 375 -36.06 1.09 -12.67
CA THR A 375 -37.24 1.90 -12.33
C THR A 375 -38.45 1.50 -13.16
N VAL A 376 -38.28 1.31 -14.48
CA VAL A 376 -39.36 0.86 -15.37
C VAL A 376 -39.84 -0.54 -14.98
N LEU A 377 -38.92 -1.47 -14.72
CA LEU A 377 -39.25 -2.85 -14.34
C LEU A 377 -39.98 -2.93 -12.99
N ARG A 378 -39.59 -2.12 -12.00
CA ARG A 378 -40.31 -2.02 -10.72
C ARG A 378 -41.74 -1.50 -10.92
N GLN A 379 -41.94 -0.53 -11.81
CA GLN A 379 -43.29 -0.06 -12.14
C GLN A 379 -44.14 -1.14 -12.83
N ILE A 380 -43.55 -1.95 -13.71
CA ILE A 380 -44.23 -3.11 -14.30
C ILE A 380 -44.59 -4.14 -13.23
N LYS A 381 -43.70 -4.46 -12.30
CA LYS A 381 -43.98 -5.38 -11.18
C LYS A 381 -45.18 -4.92 -10.36
N ARG A 382 -45.25 -3.61 -10.05
CA ARG A 382 -46.36 -3.00 -9.29
C ARG A 382 -47.67 -2.97 -10.07
N ALA A 383 -47.62 -2.76 -11.39
CA ALA A 383 -48.82 -2.69 -12.23
C ALA A 383 -49.37 -4.06 -12.65
N SER A 384 -48.54 -5.10 -12.68
CA SER A 384 -48.94 -6.45 -13.12
C SER A 384 -49.51 -7.27 -11.97
N THR A 385 -50.62 -7.96 -12.21
CA THR A 385 -51.20 -8.99 -11.32
C THR A 385 -50.62 -10.39 -11.57
N SER A 386 -50.05 -10.64 -12.76
CA SER A 386 -49.46 -11.94 -13.13
C SER A 386 -48.14 -12.22 -12.41
N THR A 387 -48.07 -13.34 -11.68
CA THR A 387 -46.85 -13.84 -11.02
C THR A 387 -45.73 -14.10 -12.03
N ALA A 388 -46.04 -14.66 -13.20
CA ALA A 388 -45.05 -14.91 -14.25
C ALA A 388 -44.43 -13.60 -14.78
N ALA A 389 -45.25 -12.57 -14.99
CA ALA A 389 -44.75 -11.26 -15.42
C ALA A 389 -43.88 -10.58 -14.35
N ARG A 390 -44.24 -10.70 -13.06
CA ARG A 390 -43.41 -10.20 -11.94
C ARG A 390 -42.06 -10.91 -11.85
N ARG A 391 -42.04 -12.25 -12.01
CA ARG A 391 -40.79 -13.03 -12.05
C ARG A 391 -39.91 -12.63 -13.22
N ARG A 392 -40.46 -12.50 -14.43
CA ARG A 392 -39.72 -12.02 -15.60
C ARG A 392 -39.15 -10.61 -15.40
N ALA A 393 -39.92 -9.70 -14.82
CA ALA A 393 -39.42 -8.36 -14.53
C ALA A 393 -38.30 -8.36 -13.48
N GLN A 394 -38.33 -9.26 -12.49
CA GLN A 394 -37.20 -9.44 -11.56
C GLN A 394 -35.96 -9.97 -12.27
N ALA A 395 -36.07 -11.02 -13.09
CA ALA A 395 -34.94 -11.55 -13.84
C ALA A 395 -34.30 -10.49 -14.76
N GLN A 396 -35.09 -9.57 -15.32
CA GLN A 396 -34.57 -8.44 -16.09
C GLN A 396 -33.87 -7.37 -15.23
N ILE A 397 -34.25 -7.21 -13.95
CA ILE A 397 -33.52 -6.35 -13.01
C ILE A 397 -32.15 -6.98 -12.72
N ASP A 398 -32.12 -8.29 -12.46
CA ASP A 398 -30.89 -9.02 -12.17
C ASP A 398 -29.93 -8.95 -13.37
N GLN A 399 -30.46 -9.13 -14.60
CA GLN A 399 -29.69 -8.94 -15.83
C GLN A 399 -29.21 -7.49 -16.03
N SER A 400 -30.03 -6.49 -15.68
CA SER A 400 -29.65 -5.07 -15.75
C SER A 400 -28.46 -4.77 -14.82
N ASN A 401 -28.49 -5.30 -13.60
CA ASN A 401 -27.41 -5.13 -12.63
C ASN A 401 -26.14 -5.85 -13.09
N LYS A 402 -26.26 -7.04 -13.66
CA LYS A 402 -25.14 -7.77 -14.26
C LYS A 402 -24.48 -6.98 -15.39
N LEU A 403 -25.26 -6.44 -16.33
CA LEU A 403 -24.73 -5.62 -17.44
C LEU A 403 -24.02 -4.36 -16.95
N TYR A 404 -24.54 -3.73 -15.88
CA TYR A 404 -23.86 -2.61 -15.24
C TYR A 404 -22.50 -3.01 -14.67
N LEU A 405 -22.42 -4.10 -13.89
CA LEU A 405 -21.16 -4.58 -13.31
C LEU A 405 -20.14 -4.95 -14.39
N GLU A 406 -20.57 -5.61 -15.47
CA GLU A 406 -19.69 -5.91 -16.59
C GLU A 406 -19.17 -4.63 -17.28
N ASN A 407 -20.01 -3.59 -17.42
CA ASN A 407 -19.57 -2.29 -17.94
C ASN A 407 -18.61 -1.57 -16.99
N TRP A 408 -18.85 -1.67 -15.69
CA TRP A 408 -17.95 -1.15 -14.66
C TRP A 408 -16.58 -1.82 -14.80
N HIS A 409 -16.53 -3.16 -14.84
CA HIS A 409 -15.27 -3.89 -15.05
C HIS A 409 -14.54 -3.46 -16.33
N LEU A 410 -15.24 -3.40 -17.47
CA LEU A 410 -14.64 -2.98 -18.75
C LEU A 410 -14.09 -1.56 -18.73
N THR A 411 -14.72 -0.66 -17.97
CA THR A 411 -14.27 0.73 -17.85
C THR A 411 -12.95 0.82 -17.10
N TRP A 412 -12.82 0.04 -16.03
CA TRP A 412 -11.67 0.07 -15.12
C TRP A 412 -10.55 -0.92 -15.49
N THR A 413 -10.74 -1.79 -16.48
CA THR A 413 -9.63 -2.54 -17.09
C THR A 413 -8.80 -1.70 -18.06
N ILE A 414 -9.34 -0.58 -18.54
CA ILE A 414 -8.61 0.35 -19.41
C ILE A 414 -7.70 1.21 -18.51
N PRO A 415 -6.39 1.35 -18.80
CA PRO A 415 -5.51 2.21 -18.01
C PRO A 415 -5.96 3.68 -18.04
N SER A 416 -6.02 4.32 -16.87
CA SER A 416 -6.47 5.71 -16.74
C SER A 416 -5.50 6.73 -17.32
N VAL A 417 -4.20 6.43 -17.31
CA VAL A 417 -3.15 7.22 -17.95
C VAL A 417 -2.51 6.36 -19.02
N GLN A 418 -2.54 6.86 -20.25
CA GLN A 418 -2.09 6.13 -21.44
C GLN A 418 -1.00 6.93 -22.13
N SER A 419 0.17 6.32 -22.31
CA SER A 419 1.25 6.95 -23.06
C SER A 419 1.02 6.81 -24.56
N GLN A 420 1.23 7.90 -25.30
CA GLN A 420 1.24 7.95 -26.76
C GLN A 420 2.66 8.32 -27.18
N CYS A 421 3.40 7.38 -27.73
CA CYS A 421 4.81 7.57 -28.05
C CYS A 421 5.03 7.56 -29.56
N ALA A 422 5.83 8.48 -30.07
CA ALA A 422 6.13 8.57 -31.50
C ALA A 422 7.09 7.46 -31.97
N ASN A 423 7.96 6.98 -31.07
CA ASN A 423 9.01 6.02 -31.41
C ASN A 423 8.48 4.58 -31.49
N GLN A 424 8.20 4.11 -32.69
CA GLN A 424 7.69 2.74 -32.94
C GLN A 424 8.77 1.65 -32.89
N GLN A 425 10.06 2.00 -32.77
CA GLN A 425 11.14 1.01 -32.66
C GLN A 425 11.15 0.35 -31.27
N PHE A 426 10.81 1.11 -30.22
CA PHE A 426 10.84 0.65 -28.83
C PHE A 426 9.45 0.42 -28.23
N CYS A 427 8.40 0.77 -28.97
CA CYS A 427 7.03 0.76 -28.46
C CYS A 427 6.11 -0.11 -29.31
N VAL A 428 5.23 -0.87 -28.63
CA VAL A 428 4.13 -1.62 -29.25
C VAL A 428 2.80 -0.94 -28.92
N ASN A 429 1.84 -1.03 -29.85
CA ASN A 429 0.49 -0.51 -29.63
C ASN A 429 -0.39 -1.56 -28.94
N VAL A 430 -0.98 -1.18 -27.82
CA VAL A 430 -1.98 -1.96 -27.08
C VAL A 430 -3.36 -1.40 -27.38
N SER A 431 -4.30 -2.26 -27.77
CA SER A 431 -5.63 -1.85 -28.24
C SER A 431 -6.66 -1.79 -27.11
N ASN A 432 -7.42 -0.70 -27.06
CA ASN A 432 -8.62 -0.55 -26.22
C ASN A 432 -9.91 -0.94 -26.97
N VAL A 433 -9.84 -1.21 -28.28
CA VAL A 433 -11.01 -1.35 -29.16
C VAL A 433 -11.99 -2.42 -28.64
N SER A 434 -11.49 -3.59 -28.24
CA SER A 434 -12.35 -4.68 -27.78
C SER A 434 -13.12 -4.32 -26.49
N SER A 435 -12.47 -3.65 -25.54
CA SER A 435 -13.06 -3.20 -24.29
C SER A 435 -14.11 -2.11 -24.53
N VAL A 436 -13.77 -1.12 -25.36
CA VAL A 436 -14.66 0.01 -25.71
C VAL A 436 -15.91 -0.49 -26.46
N GLU A 437 -15.74 -1.36 -27.46
CA GLU A 437 -16.88 -1.92 -28.20
C GLU A 437 -17.75 -2.84 -27.32
N SER A 438 -17.12 -3.61 -26.43
CA SER A 438 -17.85 -4.43 -25.44
C SER A 438 -18.67 -3.58 -24.48
N TYR A 439 -18.18 -2.39 -24.11
CA TYR A 439 -18.91 -1.44 -23.28
C TYR A 439 -20.12 -0.87 -24.03
N LYS A 440 -19.91 -0.39 -25.27
CA LYS A 440 -20.97 0.18 -26.12
C LYS A 440 -22.09 -0.83 -26.34
N GLN A 441 -21.74 -2.08 -26.65
CA GLN A 441 -22.71 -3.15 -26.85
C GLN A 441 -23.61 -3.38 -25.62
N LYS A 442 -23.05 -3.32 -24.41
CA LYS A 442 -23.83 -3.47 -23.17
C LYS A 442 -24.66 -2.24 -22.85
N ALA A 443 -24.15 -1.04 -23.15
CA ALA A 443 -24.93 0.19 -23.08
C ALA A 443 -26.15 0.15 -24.04
N ASP A 444 -25.97 -0.38 -25.24
CA ASP A 444 -27.06 -0.63 -26.21
C ASP A 444 -28.08 -1.65 -25.68
N GLN A 445 -27.62 -2.71 -25.02
CA GLN A 445 -28.52 -3.70 -24.40
C GLN A 445 -29.37 -3.10 -23.29
N LEU A 446 -28.78 -2.30 -22.40
CA LEU A 446 -29.50 -1.58 -21.34
C LEU A 446 -30.53 -0.62 -21.93
N TYR A 447 -30.13 0.16 -22.93
CA TYR A 447 -31.01 1.11 -23.60
C TYR A 447 -32.18 0.42 -24.32
N SER A 448 -31.89 -0.60 -25.13
CA SER A 448 -32.90 -1.38 -25.85
C SER A 448 -33.89 -2.06 -24.90
N ALA A 449 -33.39 -2.61 -23.79
CA ALA A 449 -34.23 -3.20 -22.75
C ALA A 449 -35.11 -2.16 -22.05
N ALA A 450 -34.61 -0.94 -21.83
CA ALA A 450 -35.38 0.17 -21.27
C ALA A 450 -36.53 0.56 -22.21
N LEU A 451 -36.26 0.78 -23.51
CA LEU A 451 -37.30 1.11 -24.49
C LEU A 451 -38.37 0.00 -24.61
N LYS A 452 -37.94 -1.27 -24.69
CA LYS A 452 -38.85 -2.41 -24.77
C LYS A 452 -39.78 -2.48 -23.56
N ASN A 453 -39.27 -2.23 -22.35
CA ASN A 453 -40.08 -2.28 -21.14
C ASN A 453 -40.90 -1.01 -20.93
N LEU A 454 -40.45 0.16 -21.39
CA LEU A 454 -41.26 1.38 -21.44
C LEU A 454 -42.50 1.19 -22.32
N ALA A 455 -42.35 0.55 -23.48
CA ALA A 455 -43.49 0.20 -24.35
C ALA A 455 -44.49 -0.74 -23.66
N LYS A 456 -44.01 -1.72 -22.88
CA LYS A 456 -44.90 -2.58 -22.07
C LYS A 456 -45.60 -1.80 -20.96
N LEU A 457 -44.87 -0.93 -20.26
CA LEU A 457 -45.41 -0.12 -19.18
C LEU A 457 -46.52 0.83 -19.70
N ARG A 458 -46.35 1.41 -20.90
CA ARG A 458 -47.39 2.20 -21.58
C ARG A 458 -48.67 1.41 -21.82
N LYS A 459 -48.58 0.14 -22.20
CA LYS A 459 -49.76 -0.74 -22.38
C LYS A 459 -50.47 -1.02 -21.05
N LEU A 460 -49.74 -1.06 -19.93
CA LEU A 460 -50.29 -1.36 -18.60
C LEU A 460 -50.89 -0.14 -17.90
N ARG A 461 -50.28 1.04 -18.03
CA ARG A 461 -50.64 2.25 -17.25
C ARG A 461 -51.05 3.44 -18.10
N GLY A 462 -51.12 3.29 -19.42
CA GLY A 462 -51.32 4.40 -20.35
C GLY A 462 -50.07 5.26 -20.55
N ASN A 463 -50.18 6.28 -21.40
CA ASN A 463 -49.07 7.15 -21.78
C ASN A 463 -48.88 8.30 -20.79
N SER A 464 -48.21 8.04 -19.66
CA SER A 464 -48.00 9.05 -18.62
C SER A 464 -46.81 9.98 -18.90
N ALA A 465 -46.87 11.21 -18.37
CA ALA A 465 -45.77 12.17 -18.44
C ALA A 465 -44.47 11.60 -17.82
N ALA A 466 -44.59 10.84 -16.73
CA ALA A 466 -43.47 10.16 -16.09
C ALA A 466 -42.81 9.12 -17.02
N GLY A 467 -43.60 8.36 -17.79
CA GLY A 467 -43.09 7.41 -18.77
C GLY A 467 -42.33 8.09 -19.91
N LYS A 468 -42.86 9.22 -20.44
CA LYS A 468 -42.17 10.04 -21.45
C LYS A 468 -40.86 10.62 -20.92
N LYS A 469 -40.83 11.06 -19.66
CA LYS A 469 -39.61 11.55 -19.01
C LYS A 469 -38.53 10.47 -18.92
N LEU A 470 -38.91 9.24 -18.53
CA LEU A 470 -37.97 8.11 -18.46
C LEU A 470 -37.41 7.72 -19.83
N GLU A 471 -38.21 7.79 -20.90
CA GLU A 471 -37.73 7.55 -22.26
C GLU A 471 -36.70 8.60 -22.70
N LYS A 472 -36.96 9.89 -22.45
CA LYS A 472 -36.01 10.97 -22.73
C LYS A 472 -34.71 10.81 -21.95
N LEU A 473 -34.80 10.44 -20.67
CA LEU A 473 -33.62 10.15 -19.84
C LEU A 473 -32.84 8.95 -20.36
N ALA A 474 -33.52 7.87 -20.77
CA ALA A 474 -32.85 6.69 -21.32
C ALA A 474 -32.04 7.04 -22.58
N ALA A 475 -32.61 7.87 -23.47
CA ALA A 475 -31.93 8.31 -24.68
C ALA A 475 -30.74 9.24 -24.38
N ALA A 476 -30.91 10.19 -23.45
CA ALA A 476 -29.84 11.10 -23.05
C ALA A 476 -28.65 10.36 -22.41
N GLU A 477 -28.92 9.42 -21.50
CA GLU A 477 -27.86 8.64 -20.85
C GLU A 477 -27.17 7.67 -21.81
N HIS A 478 -27.90 7.10 -22.77
CA HIS A 478 -27.29 6.28 -23.82
C HIS A 478 -26.38 7.08 -24.74
N SER A 479 -26.83 8.25 -25.20
CA SER A 479 -26.00 9.16 -25.99
C SER A 479 -24.73 9.57 -25.23
N LYS A 480 -24.86 9.86 -23.92
CA LYS A 480 -23.71 10.19 -23.08
C LYS A 480 -22.74 9.00 -22.96
N ALA A 481 -23.25 7.80 -22.70
CA ALA A 481 -22.43 6.59 -22.62
C ALA A 481 -21.58 6.38 -23.89
N LEU A 482 -22.19 6.58 -25.08
CA LEU A 482 -21.48 6.46 -26.35
C LEU A 482 -20.44 7.58 -26.58
N GLN A 483 -20.74 8.80 -26.14
CA GLN A 483 -19.82 9.92 -26.22
C GLN A 483 -18.58 9.70 -25.36
N GLU A 484 -18.75 9.29 -24.11
CA GLU A 484 -17.64 9.04 -23.18
C GLU A 484 -16.78 7.87 -23.67
N ALA A 485 -17.41 6.78 -24.11
CA ALA A 485 -16.70 5.63 -24.68
C ALA A 485 -15.98 5.97 -25.99
N GLY A 486 -16.52 6.89 -26.79
CA GLY A 486 -15.89 7.36 -28.04
C GLY A 486 -14.71 8.29 -27.83
N ALA A 487 -14.57 8.89 -26.65
CA ALA A 487 -13.44 9.75 -26.30
C ALA A 487 -12.22 8.95 -25.79
N VAL A 488 -12.39 7.65 -25.52
CA VAL A 488 -11.28 6.77 -25.17
C VAL A 488 -10.42 6.50 -26.42
N PRO A 489 -9.09 6.72 -26.36
CA PRO A 489 -8.18 6.37 -27.46
C PRO A 489 -8.31 4.91 -27.85
N SER A 490 -8.29 4.62 -29.15
CA SER A 490 -8.41 3.24 -29.66
C SER A 490 -7.21 2.36 -29.28
N GLN A 491 -6.07 2.97 -28.99
CA GLN A 491 -4.84 2.29 -28.60
C GLN A 491 -3.94 3.23 -27.78
N TYR A 492 -2.96 2.64 -27.11
CA TYR A 492 -1.87 3.34 -26.43
C TYR A 492 -0.54 2.61 -26.61
N SER A 493 0.56 3.29 -26.37
CA SER A 493 1.91 2.76 -26.51
C SER A 493 2.38 2.08 -25.22
N SER A 494 2.99 0.91 -25.36
CA SER A 494 3.75 0.21 -24.32
C SER A 494 5.18 0.04 -24.82
N CYS A 495 6.14 0.65 -24.12
CA CYS A 495 7.54 0.65 -24.54
C CYS A 495 8.37 -0.22 -23.61
N ASN A 496 9.17 -1.11 -24.20
CA ASN A 496 10.02 -2.05 -23.47
C ASN A 496 11.45 -1.60 -23.46
#